data_AF-A0A7C6DPH6-F1
#
_entry.id   AF-A0A7C6DPH6-F1
#
_cell.length_a   1.000
_cell.length_b   1.000
_cell.length_c   1.000
_cell.angle_alpha   90.00
_cell.angle_beta   90.00
_cell.angle_gamma   90.00
#
_symmetry.space_group_name_H-M   'P 1'
#
loop_
_entity.id
_entity.type
_entity.pdbx_description
1 polymer ?
#
loop_
_entity_poly.entity_id
_entity_poly.type
_entity_poly.pdbx_seq_one_letter_code
_entity_poly.pdbx_strand_id
1 'polypeptide(L)'
;RALHVAEQAAKIPLFGCRDCGDCSLPEMAYLCPEAQCAKNQRNGPCGGSRDGQCESPGRECVWVRAYNRLKPYGEEATLLERPVAVKDARLRGTASWANFYLKRDHTTKKPTQPEG
;
A
#
# COMPACT_ATOMS: atom_id res chain seq x y z
N ARG A 1 19.88 -9.18 5.75
CA ARG A 1 19.42 -10.54 5.35
C ARG A 1 18.49 -11.15 6.41
N ALA A 2 18.93 -11.35 7.66
CA ALA A 2 18.06 -11.92 8.72
C ALA A 2 16.74 -11.14 8.91
N LEU A 3 16.79 -9.81 9.03
CA LEU A 3 15.59 -8.96 9.15
C LEU A 3 14.63 -9.09 7.95
N HIS A 4 15.18 -9.24 6.74
CA HIS A 4 14.37 -9.39 5.52
C HIS A 4 13.62 -10.73 5.51
N VAL A 5 14.29 -11.81 5.93
CA VAL A 5 13.67 -13.13 6.06
C VAL A 5 12.58 -13.12 7.13
N ALA A 6 12.85 -12.53 8.30
CA ALA A 6 11.86 -12.38 9.36
C ALA A 6 10.63 -11.57 8.90
N GLU A 7 10.87 -10.48 8.16
CA GLU A 7 9.81 -9.67 7.58
C GLU A 7 8.97 -10.46 6.56
N GLN A 8 9.61 -11.20 5.66
CA GLN A 8 8.89 -12.03 4.68
C GLN A 8 8.07 -13.12 5.35
N ALA A 9 8.65 -13.81 6.35
CA ALA A 9 7.98 -14.84 7.12
C ALA A 9 6.72 -14.31 7.84
N ALA A 10 6.69 -13.04 8.23
CA ALA A 10 5.52 -12.41 8.80
C ALA A 10 4.55 -11.87 7.72
N LYS A 11 5.03 -11.05 6.78
CA LYS A 11 4.16 -10.27 5.89
C LYS A 11 3.58 -11.07 4.72
N ILE A 12 4.25 -12.14 4.26
CA ILE A 12 3.71 -13.00 3.20
C ILE A 12 2.42 -13.70 3.68
N PRO A 13 2.42 -14.47 4.78
CA PRO A 13 1.21 -15.15 5.22
C PRO A 13 0.12 -14.17 5.71
N LEU A 14 0.49 -13.07 6.36
CA LEU A 14 -0.49 -12.14 6.93
C LEU A 14 -1.16 -11.22 5.89
N PHE A 15 -0.41 -10.76 4.88
CA PHE A 15 -0.87 -9.70 3.98
C PHE A 15 -0.70 -10.03 2.48
N GLY A 16 -0.11 -11.17 2.14
CA GLY A 16 0.22 -11.53 0.76
C GLY A 16 1.39 -10.72 0.19
N CYS A 17 2.33 -10.27 1.03
CA CYS A 17 3.43 -9.37 0.66
C CYS A 17 4.13 -9.78 -0.65
N ARG A 18 4.36 -8.80 -1.53
CA ARG A 18 5.06 -8.96 -2.83
C ARG A 18 6.47 -8.38 -2.82
N ASP A 19 7.02 -8.15 -1.63
CA ASP A 19 8.41 -7.74 -1.41
C ASP A 19 8.83 -6.47 -2.17
N CYS A 20 7.96 -5.45 -2.15
CA CYS A 20 8.24 -4.18 -2.81
C CYS A 20 9.35 -3.36 -2.15
N GLY A 21 9.70 -3.66 -0.89
CA GLY A 21 10.70 -2.94 -0.08
C GLY A 21 10.33 -1.51 0.32
N ASP A 22 9.23 -0.98 -0.19
CA ASP A 22 8.66 0.32 0.12
C ASP A 22 7.18 0.13 0.49
N CYS A 23 6.95 -0.23 1.74
CA CYS A 23 5.68 -0.79 2.21
C CYS A 23 4.62 0.30 2.41
N SER A 24 3.39 0.04 1.96
CA SER A 24 2.25 0.97 2.09
C SER A 24 1.06 0.35 2.84
N LEU A 25 1.34 -0.62 3.72
CA LEU A 25 0.30 -1.30 4.51
C LEU A 25 -0.45 -0.35 5.45
N PRO A 26 0.23 0.51 6.26
CA PRO A 26 -0.47 1.44 7.14
C PRO A 26 -1.45 2.36 6.40
N GLU A 27 -1.03 2.85 5.23
CA GLU A 27 -1.78 3.79 4.38
C GLU A 27 -2.98 3.16 3.65
N MET A 28 -3.04 1.82 3.63
CA MET A 28 -4.08 1.04 2.95
C MET A 28 -4.84 0.15 3.92
N ALA A 29 -4.97 0.56 5.18
CA ALA A 29 -5.69 -0.18 6.23
C ALA A 29 -5.25 -1.67 6.31
N TYR A 30 -3.94 -1.90 6.22
CA TYR A 30 -3.30 -3.21 6.21
C TYR A 30 -3.81 -4.15 5.10
N LEU A 31 -4.20 -3.59 3.95
CA LEU A 31 -4.41 -4.32 2.69
C LEU A 31 -3.23 -4.03 1.77
N CYS A 32 -2.46 -5.05 1.39
CA CYS A 32 -1.30 -4.84 0.52
C CYS A 32 -1.76 -4.50 -0.91
N PRO A 33 -1.51 -3.28 -1.43
CA PRO A 33 -1.97 -2.90 -2.77
C PRO A 33 -1.26 -3.71 -3.86
N GLU A 34 0.02 -4.05 -3.69
CA GLU A 34 0.77 -4.92 -4.62
C GLU A 34 0.22 -6.35 -4.69
N ALA A 35 -0.47 -6.81 -3.65
CA ALA A 35 -1.02 -8.16 -3.59
C ALA A 35 -2.50 -8.22 -3.99
N GLN A 36 -3.25 -7.17 -3.64
CA GLN A 36 -4.71 -7.20 -3.63
C GLN A 36 -5.35 -6.25 -4.65
N CYS A 37 -4.59 -5.31 -5.22
CA CYS A 37 -5.06 -4.50 -6.35
C CYS A 37 -4.64 -5.16 -7.68
N ALA A 38 -5.57 -5.30 -8.62
CA ALA A 38 -5.22 -5.77 -9.98
C ALA A 38 -4.21 -4.87 -10.70
N LYS A 39 -4.16 -3.58 -10.32
CA LYS A 39 -3.28 -2.54 -10.88
C LYS A 39 -2.08 -2.23 -9.99
N ASN A 40 -1.93 -2.89 -8.84
CA ASN A 40 -0.93 -2.56 -7.81
C ASN A 40 -0.98 -1.08 -7.35
N GLN A 41 -2.16 -0.45 -7.42
CA GLN A 41 -2.34 0.98 -7.18
C GLN A 41 -2.48 1.28 -5.69
N ARG A 42 -1.58 2.13 -5.16
CA ARG A 42 -1.59 2.61 -3.78
C ARG A 42 -1.93 4.09 -3.61
N ASN A 43 -2.24 4.82 -4.69
CA ASN A 43 -2.55 6.25 -4.65
C ASN A 43 -3.92 6.49 -5.29
N GLY A 44 -4.94 6.64 -4.44
CA GLY A 44 -6.34 6.90 -4.79
C GLY A 44 -7.11 5.72 -5.41
N PRO A 45 -8.45 5.74 -5.29
CA PRO A 45 -9.30 4.87 -6.07
C PRO A 45 -9.12 5.15 -7.56
N CYS A 46 -8.98 4.10 -8.37
CA CYS A 46 -8.74 4.24 -9.81
C CYS A 46 -10.01 4.50 -10.65
N GLY A 47 -11.18 4.70 -10.01
CA GLY A 47 -12.48 4.82 -10.69
C GLY A 47 -13.06 3.50 -11.24
N GLY A 48 -12.24 2.46 -11.39
CA GLY A 48 -12.63 1.17 -11.96
C GLY A 48 -13.35 0.22 -11.00
N SER A 49 -14.14 0.70 -10.04
CA SER A 49 -14.88 -0.16 -9.12
C SER A 49 -16.39 0.06 -9.21
N ARG A 50 -17.15 -1.04 -9.20
CA ARG A 50 -18.62 -1.03 -9.20
C ARG A 50 -19.13 -2.02 -8.15
N ASP A 51 -20.05 -1.56 -7.30
CA ASP A 51 -20.67 -2.39 -6.24
C ASP A 51 -19.64 -3.16 -5.38
N GLY A 52 -18.53 -2.49 -5.05
CA GLY A 52 -17.42 -3.05 -4.27
C GLY A 52 -16.45 -3.95 -5.03
N GLN A 53 -16.75 -4.28 -6.28
CA GLN A 53 -15.90 -5.12 -7.14
C GLN A 53 -14.98 -4.29 -8.04
N CYS A 54 -13.82 -4.86 -8.36
CA CYS A 54 -12.90 -4.31 -9.36
C CYS A 54 -13.44 -4.56 -10.78
N GLU A 55 -13.09 -3.70 -11.75
CA GLU A 55 -13.32 -3.94 -13.18
C GLU A 55 -12.63 -5.22 -13.67
N SER A 56 -11.57 -5.65 -12.98
CA SER A 56 -10.92 -6.93 -13.20
C SER A 56 -11.74 -8.02 -12.52
N PRO A 57 -12.30 -8.98 -13.28
CA PRO A 57 -13.25 -9.97 -12.75
C PRO A 57 -12.69 -10.80 -11.59
N GLY A 58 -13.58 -11.18 -10.66
CA GLY A 58 -13.27 -12.10 -9.56
C GLY A 58 -12.45 -11.49 -8.43
N ARG A 59 -12.43 -10.15 -8.31
CA ARG A 59 -11.68 -9.44 -7.26
C ARG A 59 -12.49 -8.31 -6.65
N GLU A 60 -12.48 -8.23 -5.34
CA GLU A 60 -12.97 -7.07 -4.61
C GLU A 60 -12.00 -5.89 -4.75
N CYS A 61 -12.52 -4.66 -4.83
CA CYS A 61 -11.69 -3.47 -4.92
C CYS A 61 -10.97 -3.20 -3.58
N VAL A 62 -9.64 -3.19 -3.59
CA VAL A 62 -8.84 -2.93 -2.37
C VAL A 62 -9.17 -1.60 -1.70
N TRP A 63 -9.53 -0.57 -2.48
CA TRP A 63 -9.91 0.75 -1.95
C TRP A 63 -11.26 0.73 -1.25
N VAL A 64 -12.25 0.03 -1.82
CA VAL A 64 -13.55 -0.14 -1.16
C VAL A 64 -13.39 -0.96 0.13
N ARG A 65 -12.53 -1.98 0.12
CA ARG A 65 -12.22 -2.76 1.33
C ARG A 65 -11.51 -1.94 2.40
N ALA A 66 -10.56 -1.10 2.01
CA ALA A 66 -9.88 -0.19 2.95
C ALA A 66 -10.87 0.80 3.54
N TYR A 67 -11.72 1.40 2.70
CA TYR A 67 -12.79 2.30 3.12
C TYR A 67 -13.73 1.62 4.13
N ASN A 68 -14.21 0.42 3.82
CA ASN A 68 -15.09 -0.33 4.71
C ASN A 68 -14.42 -0.74 6.03
N ARG A 69 -13.09 -0.94 6.05
CA ARG A 69 -12.33 -1.20 7.29
C ARG A 69 -12.26 0.02 8.19
N LEU A 70 -12.15 1.22 7.62
CA LEU A 70 -11.95 2.47 8.36
C LEU A 70 -13.26 3.17 8.74
N LYS A 71 -14.32 2.98 7.95
CA LYS A 71 -15.63 3.60 8.15
C LYS A 71 -16.22 3.41 9.57
N PRO A 72 -16.13 2.23 10.21
CA PRO A 72 -16.63 2.05 11.59
C PRO A 72 -15.91 2.92 12.62
N TYR A 73 -14.71 3.41 12.31
CA TYR A 73 -13.90 4.27 13.17
C TYR A 73 -14.00 5.75 12.79
N GLY A 74 -14.72 6.10 11.71
CA GLY A 74 -14.78 7.47 11.18
C GLY A 74 -13.47 7.94 10.54
N GLU A 75 -12.60 6.99 10.15
CA GLU A 75 -11.26 7.27 9.61
C GLU A 75 -11.19 7.13 8.09
N GLU A 76 -12.31 6.92 7.40
CA GLU A 76 -12.33 6.68 5.95
C GLU A 76 -11.76 7.85 5.12
N ALA A 77 -11.85 9.08 5.66
CA ALA A 77 -11.30 10.27 5.03
C ALA A 77 -9.76 10.24 4.95
N THR A 78 -9.10 9.55 5.88
CA THR A 78 -7.61 9.45 5.92
C THR A 78 -7.04 8.79 4.66
N LEU A 79 -7.83 7.96 3.96
CA LEU A 79 -7.45 7.35 2.69
C LEU A 79 -7.25 8.38 1.57
N LEU A 80 -7.95 9.51 1.64
CA LEU A 80 -7.92 10.58 0.65
C LEU A 80 -7.02 11.74 1.06
N GLU A 81 -6.91 12.01 2.36
CA GLU A 81 -6.15 13.15 2.90
C GLU A 81 -4.63 12.90 2.98
N ARG A 82 -4.20 11.65 2.83
CA ARG A 82 -2.78 11.31 2.93
C ARG A 82 -1.96 11.78 1.72
N PRO A 83 -0.66 12.07 1.91
CA PRO A 83 0.25 12.33 0.80
C PRO A 83 0.32 11.16 -0.20
N VAL A 84 0.61 11.51 -1.45
CA VAL A 84 0.88 10.52 -2.51
C VAL A 84 2.12 9.70 -2.12
N ALA A 85 1.93 8.39 -1.97
CA ALA A 85 3.00 7.45 -1.69
C ALA A 85 3.68 7.04 -3.01
N VAL A 86 4.77 7.72 -3.40
CA VAL A 86 5.51 7.39 -4.62
C VAL A 86 6.45 6.21 -4.38
N LYS A 87 6.28 5.11 -5.14
CA LYS A 87 7.04 3.86 -4.94
C LYS A 87 8.47 3.98 -5.40
N ASP A 88 9.42 3.70 -4.50
CA ASP A 88 10.82 3.57 -4.88
C ASP A 88 11.12 2.15 -5.38
N ALA A 89 11.09 1.95 -6.69
CA ALA A 89 11.31 0.64 -7.31
C ALA A 89 12.70 0.04 -7.00
N ARG A 90 13.69 0.86 -6.62
CA ARG A 90 15.05 0.42 -6.29
C ARG A 90 15.11 -0.38 -4.98
N LEU A 91 14.10 -0.25 -4.13
CA LEU A 91 14.02 -0.95 -2.85
C LEU A 91 13.45 -2.38 -2.98
N ARG A 92 12.97 -2.78 -4.16
CA ARG A 92 12.38 -4.11 -4.37
C ARG A 92 13.37 -5.21 -3.96
N GLY A 93 12.87 -6.22 -3.25
CA GLY A 93 13.71 -7.31 -2.75
C GLY A 93 14.54 -6.97 -1.51
N THR A 94 14.21 -5.87 -0.82
CA THR A 94 14.86 -5.47 0.44
C THR A 94 13.84 -5.36 1.57
N ALA A 95 14.30 -5.40 2.82
CA ALA A 95 13.44 -5.31 4.01
C ALA A 95 12.79 -3.92 4.11
N SER A 96 11.47 -3.82 3.98
CA SER A 96 10.78 -2.53 4.12
C SER A 96 10.78 -2.01 5.55
N TRP A 97 10.87 -2.88 6.57
CA TRP A 97 11.10 -2.41 7.94
C TRP A 97 12.45 -1.70 8.08
N ALA A 98 13.51 -2.25 7.48
CA ALA A 98 14.81 -1.59 7.49
C ALA A 98 14.76 -0.26 6.74
N ASN A 99 14.10 -0.21 5.58
CA ASN A 99 14.01 1.00 4.78
C ASN A 99 13.21 2.11 5.48
N PHE A 100 12.13 1.76 6.18
CA PHE A 100 11.37 2.70 7.01
C PHE A 100 12.26 3.32 8.09
N TYR A 101 12.90 2.50 8.93
CA TYR A 101 13.74 3.01 10.03
C TYR A 101 15.00 3.74 9.55
N LEU A 102 15.55 3.34 8.41
CA LEU A 102 16.70 4.00 7.79
C LEU A 102 16.32 5.21 6.93
N LYS A 103 15.04 5.59 6.91
CA LYS A 103 14.54 6.75 6.16
C LYS A 103 14.83 6.69 4.66
N ARG A 104 14.70 5.50 4.07
CA ARG A 104 14.94 5.24 2.64
C ARG A 104 13.66 5.15 1.82
N ASP A 105 12.53 4.93 2.49
CA ASP A 105 11.25 4.68 1.86
C ASP A 105 10.46 5.97 1.55
N HIS A 106 9.25 5.82 1.02
CA HIS A 106 8.42 6.94 0.61
C HIS A 106 7.96 7.86 1.76
N THR A 107 8.02 7.41 3.02
CA THR A 107 7.56 8.20 4.19
C THR A 107 8.44 9.43 4.45
N THR A 108 9.63 9.46 3.85
CA THR A 108 10.65 10.50 4.08
C THR A 108 10.65 11.56 3.00
N LYS A 109 10.09 11.25 1.83
CA LYS A 109 10.01 12.17 0.71
C LYS A 109 8.82 13.08 0.95
N LYS A 110 9.07 14.37 1.18
CA LYS A 110 8.00 15.38 1.07
C LYS A 110 7.39 15.24 -0.33
N PRO A 111 6.07 15.36 -0.49
CA PRO A 111 5.46 15.36 -1.82
C PRO A 111 6.14 16.48 -2.62
N THR A 112 6.93 16.09 -3.61
CA THR A 112 7.38 17.01 -4.65
C THR A 112 6.11 17.52 -5.29
N GLN A 113 5.81 18.81 -5.09
CA GLN A 113 4.85 19.52 -5.92
C GLN A 113 5.20 19.19 -7.38
N PRO A 114 4.22 18.89 -8.24
CA PRO A 114 4.52 18.72 -9.66
C PRO A 114 5.22 19.99 -10.13
N GLU A 115 6.44 19.85 -10.64
CA GLU A 115 7.11 20.93 -11.35
C GLU A 115 6.23 21.25 -12.55
N GLY A 116 5.76 22.51 -12.60
CA GLY A 116 4.92 23.03 -13.67
C GLY A 116 5.65 23.13 -15.00
#